data_AF-A0A9R1XLZ6-F1
#
_entry.id   AF-A0A9R1XLZ6-F1
#
_cell.length_a   1.000
_cell.length_b   1.000
_cell.length_c   1.000
_cell.angle_alpha   90.00
_cell.angle_beta   90.00
_cell.angle_gamma   90.00
#
_symmetry.space_group_name_H-M   'P 1'
#
loop_
_entity.id
_entity.type
_entity.pdbx_description
1 polymer ?
#
loop_
_entity_poly.entity_id
_entity_poly.type
_entity_poly.pdbx_seq_one_letter_code
_entity_poly.pdbx_strand_id
1 'polypeptide(L)'
;MFMWAGRHYDMGRKAQRCDDLSKLDEFLNLKSVKKALGVPEEVHFGTSNGEVYRAMKEDIMRNLEMLVYAGEYDFICNWLGKIRIPIMLEWNHEFQFCWNHKS
;
A
#
# COMPACT_ATOMS: atom_id res chain seq x y z
N MET A 1 1.34 -5.04 -0.58
CA MET A 1 0.31 -3.96 -0.54
C MET A 1 -0.27 -3.85 -1.94
N PHE A 2 -1.52 -4.29 -2.14
CA PHE A 2 -2.13 -4.34 -3.46
C PHE A 2 -3.00 -3.10 -3.65
N MET A 3 -2.62 -2.24 -4.60
CA MET A 3 -3.31 -1.00 -4.93
C MET A 3 -4.68 -1.29 -5.54
N TRP A 4 -5.70 -1.16 -4.71
CA TRP A 4 -7.03 -0.75 -5.13
C TRP A 4 -7.19 0.69 -4.62
N ALA A 5 -8.03 1.53 -5.19
CA ALA A 5 -8.21 2.90 -4.69
C ALA A 5 -9.70 3.16 -4.44
N GLY A 6 -10.03 3.99 -3.45
CA GLY A 6 -11.41 4.28 -3.04
C GLY A 6 -11.50 4.75 -1.60
N ARG A 7 -12.73 4.92 -1.05
CA ARG A 7 -12.96 5.34 0.36
C ARG A 7 -12.23 4.50 1.41
N HIS A 8 -11.81 3.30 1.04
CA HIS A 8 -10.96 2.45 1.84
C HIS A 8 -9.60 3.10 2.16
N TYR A 9 -9.07 3.99 1.32
CA TYR A 9 -7.75 4.59 1.48
C TYR A 9 -7.78 6.06 1.92
N ASP A 10 -8.92 6.74 1.77
CA ASP A 10 -9.12 8.13 2.22
C ASP A 10 -10.61 8.37 2.57
N MET A 11 -10.92 8.39 3.86
CA MET A 11 -12.26 8.67 4.38
C MET A 11 -12.67 10.14 4.22
N GLY A 12 -11.73 11.06 4.03
CA GLY A 12 -12.00 12.48 3.82
C GLY A 12 -12.59 12.79 2.45
N ARG A 13 -12.50 11.85 1.49
CA ARG A 13 -13.00 12.02 0.12
C ARG A 13 -14.46 11.57 -0.04
N LYS A 14 -15.25 12.39 -0.74
CA LYS A 14 -16.55 11.97 -1.28
C LYS A 14 -16.31 10.87 -2.32
N ALA A 15 -17.18 9.87 -2.31
CA ALA A 15 -16.99 8.58 -2.98
C ALA A 15 -16.63 8.70 -4.47
N GLN A 16 -15.34 8.74 -4.77
CA GLN A 16 -14.79 8.26 -6.04
C GLN A 16 -14.28 6.85 -5.78
N ARG A 17 -14.91 5.91 -6.47
CA ARG A 17 -14.52 4.52 -6.53
C ARG A 17 -13.32 4.51 -7.47
N CYS A 18 -12.13 4.22 -6.95
CA CYS A 18 -10.88 4.20 -7.69
C CYS A 18 -10.31 5.58 -8.01
N ASP A 19 -9.15 5.91 -7.42
CA ASP A 19 -8.25 6.89 -8.01
C ASP A 19 -7.98 6.44 -9.45
N ASP A 20 -8.15 7.35 -10.40
CA ASP A 20 -7.91 7.09 -11.80
C ASP A 20 -6.41 6.95 -12.05
N LEU A 21 -5.96 5.70 -12.22
CA LEU A 21 -4.57 5.36 -12.55
C LEU A 21 -4.35 5.15 -14.04
N SER A 22 -5.33 5.48 -14.90
CA SER A 22 -5.23 5.29 -16.36
C SER A 22 -4.01 5.99 -16.96
N LYS A 23 -3.70 7.21 -16.50
CA LYS A 23 -2.53 7.97 -16.98
C LYS A 23 -1.20 7.28 -16.65
N LEU A 24 -1.13 6.62 -15.49
CA LEU A 24 0.06 5.87 -15.10
C LEU A 24 0.21 4.62 -15.96
N ASP A 25 -0.90 3.90 -16.15
CA ASP A 25 -0.97 2.70 -16.99
C ASP A 25 -0.58 3.02 -18.45
N GLU A 26 -1.14 4.08 -19.02
CA GLU A 26 -0.82 4.55 -20.38
C GLU A 26 0.66 4.93 -20.50
N PHE A 27 1.15 5.78 -19.59
CA PHE A 27 2.52 6.28 -19.64
C PHE A 27 3.56 5.15 -19.55
N LEU A 28 3.38 4.22 -18.59
CA LEU A 28 4.31 3.10 -18.41
C LEU A 28 4.22 2.05 -19.52
N ASN A 29 3.13 2.05 -20.29
CA ASN A 29 2.97 1.16 -21.44
C ASN A 29 3.45 1.75 -22.78
N LEU A 30 3.89 3.02 -22.82
CA LEU A 30 4.51 3.60 -24.02
C LEU A 30 5.80 2.87 -24.40
N LYS A 31 5.97 2.55 -25.69
CA LYS A 31 7.18 1.88 -26.22
C LYS A 31 8.47 2.63 -25.87
N SER A 32 8.44 3.96 -25.98
CA SER A 32 9.58 4.82 -25.64
C SER A 32 9.96 4.72 -24.16
N VAL A 33 8.98 4.68 -23.27
CA VAL A 33 9.19 4.56 -21.82
C VAL A 33 9.70 3.17 -21.46
N LYS A 34 9.09 2.10 -22.00
CA LYS A 34 9.58 0.72 -21.81
C LYS A 34 11.03 0.56 -22.28
N LYS A 35 11.34 1.10 -23.47
CA LYS A 35 12.71 1.09 -24.01
C LYS A 35 13.69 1.84 -23.10
N ALA A 36 13.29 3.00 -22.57
CA ALA A 36 14.14 3.77 -21.65
C ALA A 36 14.38 3.06 -20.31
N LEU A 37 13.41 2.29 -19.83
CA LEU A 37 13.49 1.49 -18.59
C LEU A 37 14.14 0.11 -18.78
N GLY A 38 14.46 -0.29 -20.03
CA GLY A 38 15.01 -1.61 -20.33
C GLY A 38 14.00 -2.77 -20.17
N VAL A 39 12.71 -2.48 -20.29
CA VAL A 39 11.63 -3.48 -20.17
C VAL A 39 11.26 -4.01 -21.57
N PRO A 40 11.09 -5.33 -21.76
CA PRO A 40 10.64 -5.90 -23.03
C PRO A 40 9.27 -5.35 -23.47
N GLU A 41 9.05 -5.26 -24.77
CA GLU A 41 7.85 -4.60 -25.33
C GLU A 41 6.57 -5.39 -25.05
N GLU A 42 6.68 -6.72 -25.01
CA GLU A 42 5.62 -7.69 -24.75
C GLU A 42 5.10 -7.66 -23.31
N VAL A 43 5.86 -7.11 -22.36
CA VAL A 43 5.47 -7.04 -20.96
C VAL A 43 4.51 -5.87 -20.76
N HIS A 44 3.26 -6.15 -20.39
CA HIS A 44 2.28 -5.13 -20.05
C HIS A 44 2.41 -4.72 -18.58
N PHE A 45 2.57 -3.42 -18.32
CA PHE A 45 2.50 -2.90 -16.96
C PHE A 45 1.05 -2.93 -16.48
N GLY A 46 0.81 -3.38 -15.25
CA GLY A 46 -0.49 -3.28 -14.58
C GLY A 46 -0.33 -2.82 -13.15
N THR A 47 -1.27 -2.02 -12.65
CA THR A 47 -1.20 -1.40 -11.32
C THR A 47 -1.36 -2.40 -10.17
N SER A 48 -2.03 -3.53 -10.41
CA SER A 48 -2.13 -4.65 -9.46
C SER A 48 -2.31 -5.97 -10.20
N ASN A 49 -1.87 -7.08 -9.60
CA ASN A 49 -2.01 -8.42 -10.14
C ASN A 49 -2.75 -9.33 -9.15
N GLY A 50 -3.91 -9.84 -9.57
CA GLY A 50 -4.78 -10.67 -8.73
C GLY A 50 -4.25 -12.09 -8.47
N GLU A 51 -3.40 -12.63 -9.34
CA GLU A 51 -2.77 -13.94 -9.16
C GLU A 51 -1.70 -13.86 -8.06
N VAL A 52 -0.84 -12.84 -8.12
CA VAL A 52 0.14 -12.54 -7.08
C VAL A 52 -0.56 -12.29 -5.74
N TYR A 53 -1.66 -11.52 -5.73
CA TYR A 53 -2.47 -11.33 -4.52
C TYR A 53 -2.94 -12.65 -3.92
N ARG A 54 -3.48 -13.54 -4.75
CA ARG A 54 -4.00 -14.83 -4.29
C ARG A 54 -2.89 -15.73 -3.76
N ALA A 55 -1.73 -15.73 -4.43
CA ALA A 55 -0.57 -16.52 -4.02
C ALA A 55 0.01 -16.07 -2.67
N MET A 56 -0.08 -14.77 -2.35
CA MET A 56 0.52 -14.19 -1.15
C MET A 56 -0.48 -13.82 -0.04
N LYS A 57 -1.76 -14.21 -0.18
CA LYS A 57 -2.83 -13.72 0.70
C LYS A 57 -2.62 -14.06 2.18
N GLU A 58 -2.05 -15.23 2.47
CA GLU A 58 -1.85 -15.77 3.81
C GLU A 58 -0.40 -15.59 4.32
N ASP A 59 0.43 -14.83 3.60
CA ASP A 59 1.84 -14.67 3.95
C ASP A 59 2.03 -13.77 5.17
N ILE A 60 3.05 -14.06 6.00
CA ILE A 60 3.31 -13.34 7.25
C ILE A 60 4.77 -12.89 7.36
N MET A 61 4.98 -11.65 7.82
CA MET A 61 6.32 -11.13 8.06
C MET A 61 6.87 -11.60 9.41
N ARG A 62 8.15 -12.00 9.46
CA ARG A 62 8.83 -12.48 10.69
C ARG A 62 10.22 -11.83 10.83
N ASN A 63 10.61 -11.54 12.07
CA ASN A 63 11.99 -11.20 12.50
C ASN A 63 12.65 -10.00 11.81
N LEU A 64 12.03 -8.81 11.87
CA LEU A 64 12.61 -7.57 11.35
C LEU A 64 12.38 -6.41 12.32
N GLU A 65 13.36 -5.49 12.40
CA GLU A 65 13.15 -4.17 12.99
C GLU A 65 12.24 -3.36 12.06
N MET A 66 11.16 -2.78 12.59
CA MET A 66 10.10 -2.17 11.78
C MET A 66 9.70 -0.80 12.32
N LEU A 67 9.59 0.17 11.41
CA LEU A 67 8.88 1.42 11.62
C LEU A 67 7.45 1.29 11.08
N VAL A 68 6.44 1.44 11.95
CA VAL A 68 5.03 1.44 11.56
C VAL A 68 4.50 2.86 11.54
N TYR A 69 4.14 3.36 10.36
CA TYR A 69 3.46 4.64 10.18
C TYR A 69 2.09 4.42 9.53
N ALA A 70 1.12 5.28 9.84
CA ALA A 70 -0.23 5.21 9.31
C ALA A 70 -0.79 6.60 9.06
N GLY A 71 -1.50 6.79 7.94
CA GLY A 71 -2.24 8.01 7.66
C GLY A 71 -3.54 8.06 8.49
N GLU A 72 -3.91 9.26 8.95
CA GLU A 72 -5.09 9.45 9.82
C GLU A 72 -6.41 9.06 9.13
N TYR A 73 -6.51 9.32 7.82
CA TYR A 73 -7.73 9.11 7.03
C TYR A 73 -7.79 7.78 6.27
N ASP A 74 -6.78 6.91 6.39
CA ASP A 74 -6.78 5.58 5.78
C ASP A 74 -7.71 4.65 6.58
N PHE A 75 -8.75 4.10 5.94
CA PHE A 75 -9.70 3.20 6.61
C PHE A 75 -9.22 1.74 6.61
N ILE A 76 -8.74 1.25 5.46
CA ILE A 76 -8.37 -0.15 5.25
C ILE A 76 -7.16 -0.55 6.11
N CYS A 77 -6.24 0.38 6.32
CA CYS A 77 -5.03 0.21 7.13
C CYS A 77 -4.97 1.24 8.26
N ASN A 78 -6.11 1.51 8.91
CA ASN A 78 -6.24 2.59 9.88
C ASN A 78 -5.24 2.54 11.04
N TRP A 79 -4.88 3.75 11.50
CA TRP A 79 -3.90 3.96 12.57
C TRP A 79 -4.31 3.27 13.89
N LEU A 80 -5.61 3.21 14.21
CA LEU A 80 -6.11 2.50 15.40
C LEU A 80 -5.77 1.00 15.36
N GLY A 81 -5.96 0.35 14.21
CA GLY A 81 -5.60 -1.05 14.00
C GLY A 81 -4.09 -1.26 14.11
N LYS A 82 -3.30 -0.35 13.54
CA LYS A 82 -1.83 -0.42 13.61
C LYS A 82 -1.29 -0.28 15.04
N ILE A 83 -1.87 0.59 15.88
CA ILE A 83 -1.46 0.72 17.29
C ILE A 83 -1.78 -0.54 18.10
N ARG A 84 -2.90 -1.22 17.81
CA ARG A 84 -3.30 -2.41 18.57
C ARG A 84 -2.46 -3.65 18.28
N ILE A 85 -1.84 -3.76 17.10
CA ILE A 85 -1.02 -4.92 16.73
C ILE A 85 0.19 -5.10 17.67
N PRO A 86 1.07 -4.09 17.87
CA PRO A 86 2.12 -4.11 18.88
C PRO A 86 1.65 -4.43 20.31
N ILE A 87 0.48 -3.91 20.69
CA ILE A 87 -0.07 -4.09 22.05
C ILE A 87 -0.53 -5.53 22.28
N MET A 88 -1.07 -6.18 21.24
CA MET A 88 -1.61 -7.54 21.32
C MET A 88 -0.60 -8.64 21.03
N LEU A 89 0.49 -8.32 20.31
CA LEU A 89 1.57 -9.25 20.09
C LEU A 89 2.59 -9.06 21.22
N GLU A 90 2.82 -10.09 22.02
CA GLU A 90 3.86 -10.12 23.07
C GLU A 90 5.26 -10.03 22.44
N TRP A 91 5.69 -8.83 22.04
CA TRP A 91 7.03 -8.63 21.47
C TRP A 91 8.05 -8.49 22.60
N ASN A 92 9.23 -9.07 22.39
CA ASN A 92 10.32 -9.05 23.36
C ASN A 92 11.06 -7.69 23.45
N HIS A 93 10.55 -6.64 22.80
CA HIS A 93 11.21 -5.34 22.67
C HIS A 93 10.26 -4.20 23.05
N GLU A 94 10.80 -3.15 23.67
CA GLU A 94 10.05 -1.95 24.02
C GLU A 94 9.61 -1.17 22.78
N PHE A 95 8.35 -0.72 22.77
CA PHE A 95 7.80 0.12 21.71
C PHE A 95 7.94 1.59 22.09
N GLN A 96 8.46 2.41 21.18
CA GLN A 96 8.41 3.87 21.30
C GLN A 96 7.29 4.44 20.43
N PHE A 97 6.37 5.18 21.05
CA PHE A 97 5.31 5.89 20.35
C PHE A 97 5.71 7.36 20.16
N CYS A 98 5.89 7.77 18.90
CA CYS A 98 6.07 9.17 18.55
C CYS A 98 4.75 9.72 17.97
N TRP A 99 4.00 10.47 18.77
CA TRP A 99 2.80 11.16 18.32
C TRP A 99 3.14 12.60 17.88
N ASN A 100 3.09 12.86 16.58
CA ASN A 100 3.28 14.19 16.01
C ASN A 100 1.98 14.69 15.38
N HIS A 101 1.12 15.31 16.18
CA HIS A 101 -0.03 16.05 15.66
C HIS A 101 0.46 17.43 15.21
N LYS A 102 0.51 17.67 13.90
CA LYS A 102 0.53 19.05 13.40
C LYS A 102 -0.92 19.53 13.37
N SER A 103 -1.21 20.52 14.21
CA SER A 103 -2.46 21.30 14.22
C SER A 103 -2.55 22.19 12.98
#